data_AF-A0A946U173-F1
#
_entry.id   AF-A0A946U173-F1
#
_cell.length_a   1.000
_cell.length_b   1.000
_cell.length_c   1.000
_cell.angle_alpha   90.00
_cell.angle_beta   90.00
_cell.angle_gamma   90.00
#
_symmetry.space_group_name_H-M   'P 1'
#
loop_
_entity.id
_entity.type
_entity.pdbx_description
1 polymer ?
#
loop_
_entity_poly.entity_id
_entity_poly.type
_entity_poly.pdbx_seq_one_letter_code
_entity_poly.pdbx_strand_id
1 'polypeptide(L)'
;PIALAQVPQQPAVPQTFAQPGPQLPVKHLNLDLGGTGERRDDDGHLWLIPRKGQHQLLLQFEAVPTFLEGGGPVQRSANYTPISNTKIPFVFASCLRGMQSCVIPVTNPELGKFSYRIRVGFSALPGDKPGQRIFDMQLNGNKVLEGFDIMNEVTESDYAVWKEFVVDITKDLTIELSSKSGSSDPSRMPLINAVQVHRIN
;
A
#
# COMPACT_ATOMS: atom_id res chain seq x y z
N PRO A 1 -23.80 40.74 54.87
CA PRO A 1 -23.19 39.39 54.87
C PRO A 1 -23.55 38.64 53.58
N ILE A 2 -22.58 38.41 52.69
CA ILE A 2 -22.77 37.59 51.48
C ILE A 2 -22.24 36.19 51.81
N ALA A 3 -23.10 35.19 51.71
CA ALA A 3 -22.71 33.79 51.88
C ALA A 3 -22.11 33.26 50.57
N LEU A 4 -20.88 32.74 50.63
CA LEU A 4 -20.27 31.98 49.55
C LEU A 4 -20.55 30.49 49.79
N ALA A 5 -21.24 29.84 48.85
CA ALA A 5 -21.36 28.39 48.81
C ALA A 5 -20.30 27.83 47.86
N GLN A 6 -19.57 26.80 48.30
CA GLN A 6 -18.71 26.04 47.41
C GLN A 6 -19.56 25.19 46.47
N VAL A 7 -19.40 25.41 45.17
CA VAL A 7 -19.98 24.54 44.14
C VAL A 7 -19.15 23.25 44.10
N PRO A 8 -19.76 22.05 44.24
CA PRO A 8 -19.04 20.80 44.10
C PRO A 8 -18.44 20.73 42.69
N GLN A 9 -17.11 20.65 42.58
CA GLN A 9 -16.49 20.33 41.30
C GLN A 9 -16.82 18.89 40.96
N GLN A 10 -17.49 18.67 39.83
CA GLN A 10 -17.62 17.33 39.27
C GLN A 10 -16.21 16.75 39.07
N PRO A 11 -15.94 15.51 39.50
CA PRO A 11 -14.67 14.87 39.24
C PRO A 11 -14.45 14.84 37.72
N ALA A 12 -13.31 15.38 37.28
CA ALA A 12 -12.96 15.38 35.87
C ALA A 12 -12.91 13.94 35.37
N VAL A 13 -13.70 13.63 34.34
CA VAL A 13 -13.62 12.35 33.65
C VAL A 13 -12.24 12.29 32.99
N PRO A 14 -11.45 11.21 33.17
CA PRO A 14 -10.17 11.08 32.49
C PRO A 14 -10.35 11.28 30.99
N GLN A 15 -9.58 12.18 30.39
CA GLN A 15 -9.60 12.35 28.93
C GLN A 15 -9.02 11.10 28.28
N THR A 16 -9.83 10.41 27.48
CA THR A 16 -9.32 9.42 26.54
C THR A 16 -8.65 10.16 25.38
N PHE A 17 -7.33 10.13 25.32
CA PHE A 17 -6.57 10.70 24.22
C PHE A 17 -5.62 9.65 23.66
N ALA A 18 -5.46 9.64 22.33
CA ALA A 18 -4.50 8.81 21.63
C ALA A 18 -3.41 9.72 21.07
N GLN A 19 -2.18 9.54 21.53
CA GLN A 19 -1.00 10.11 20.87
C GLN A 19 -0.38 9.04 19.99
N PRO A 20 -0.48 9.13 18.65
CA PRO A 20 0.38 8.31 17.82
C PRO A 20 1.83 8.69 18.15
N GLY A 21 2.69 7.68 18.36
CA GLY A 21 4.13 7.89 18.42
C GLY A 21 4.67 8.48 17.11
N PRO A 22 5.98 8.76 17.02
CA PRO A 22 6.59 9.26 15.79
C PRO A 22 6.30 8.30 14.62
N GLN A 23 5.71 8.83 13.55
CA GLN A 23 5.32 8.07 12.36
C GLN A 23 6.49 7.95 11.37
N LEU A 24 7.49 8.83 11.50
CA LEU A 24 8.70 8.88 10.70
C LEU A 24 9.95 8.77 11.59
N PRO A 25 11.04 8.18 11.08
CA PRO A 25 11.07 7.39 9.85
C PRO A 25 10.26 6.09 10.02
N VAL A 26 9.54 5.69 8.98
CA VAL A 26 8.76 4.45 8.97
C VAL A 26 9.69 3.29 9.29
N LYS A 27 9.36 2.47 10.30
CA LYS A 27 10.07 1.20 10.55
C LYS A 27 9.44 0.06 9.75
N HIS A 28 8.12 -0.07 9.86
CA HIS A 28 7.32 -1.09 9.17
C HIS A 28 6.01 -0.46 8.72
N LEU A 29 5.64 -0.66 7.46
CA LEU A 29 4.36 -0.27 6.90
C LEU A 29 3.93 -1.30 5.86
N ASN A 30 2.69 -1.77 5.96
CA ASN A 30 2.09 -2.63 4.93
C ASN A 30 0.87 -1.93 4.35
N LEU A 31 0.82 -1.84 3.02
CA LEU A 31 -0.28 -1.28 2.27
C LEU A 31 -0.95 -2.38 1.43
N ASP A 32 -2.24 -2.56 1.66
CA ASP A 32 -3.13 -3.29 0.77
C ASP A 32 -3.72 -2.27 -0.22
N LEU A 33 -3.07 -2.13 -1.39
CA LEU A 33 -3.40 -1.05 -2.34
C LEU A 33 -4.77 -1.27 -3.00
N GLY A 34 -5.16 -2.53 -3.23
CA GLY A 34 -6.46 -2.91 -3.78
C GLY A 34 -7.55 -3.11 -2.72
N GLY A 35 -7.18 -3.06 -1.44
CA GLY A 35 -8.04 -3.41 -0.33
C GLY A 35 -9.27 -2.53 -0.16
N THR A 36 -10.26 -3.07 0.56
CA THR A 36 -11.52 -2.38 0.88
C THR A 36 -11.63 -1.96 2.35
N GLY A 37 -10.64 -2.32 3.16
CA GLY A 37 -10.56 -1.95 4.57
C GLY A 37 -9.31 -2.50 5.22
N GLU A 38 -8.95 -1.92 6.37
CA GLU A 38 -7.78 -2.30 7.13
C GLU A 38 -7.97 -3.64 7.83
N ARG A 39 -6.94 -4.47 7.78
CA ARG A 39 -6.99 -5.85 8.28
C ARG A 39 -5.65 -6.21 8.90
N ARG A 40 -5.68 -7.04 9.95
CA ARG A 40 -4.47 -7.71 10.43
C ARG A 40 -4.39 -9.09 9.79
N ASP A 41 -3.18 -9.50 9.44
CA ASP A 41 -2.91 -10.90 9.13
C ASP A 41 -2.71 -11.74 10.41
N ASP A 42 -2.58 -13.05 10.25
CA ASP A 42 -2.41 -14.01 11.34
C ASP A 42 -1.10 -13.82 12.11
N ASP A 43 -0.09 -13.20 11.47
CA ASP A 43 1.19 -12.83 12.09
C ASP A 43 1.10 -11.49 12.84
N GLY A 44 -0.07 -10.84 12.83
CA GLY A 44 -0.36 -9.60 13.54
C GLY A 44 0.01 -8.33 12.80
N HIS A 45 0.51 -8.42 11.55
CA HIS A 45 0.84 -7.24 10.75
C HIS A 45 -0.44 -6.52 10.32
N LEU A 46 -0.48 -5.22 10.55
CA LEU A 46 -1.56 -4.37 10.09
C LEU A 46 -1.34 -3.97 8.64
N TRP A 47 -2.35 -4.23 7.80
CA TRP A 47 -2.44 -3.83 6.40
C TRP A 47 -3.40 -2.65 6.28
N LEU A 48 -2.89 -1.52 5.78
CA LEU A 48 -3.65 -0.28 5.61
C LEU A 48 -4.05 -0.09 4.15
N ILE A 49 -5.20 0.53 3.92
CA ILE A 49 -5.60 0.96 2.57
C ILE A 49 -5.14 2.40 2.31
N PRO A 50 -4.63 2.71 1.11
CA PRO A 50 -4.30 4.09 0.73
C PRO A 50 -5.58 4.93 0.61
N ARG A 51 -5.67 6.05 1.36
CA ARG A 51 -6.79 6.99 1.27
C ARG A 51 -6.38 8.40 1.68
N LYS A 52 -7.12 9.39 1.19
CA LYS A 52 -6.97 10.80 1.59
C LYS A 52 -7.63 11.03 2.96
N GLY A 53 -6.99 11.80 3.83
CA GLY A 53 -7.56 12.26 5.10
C GLY A 53 -7.17 11.45 6.33
N GLN A 54 -7.87 11.69 7.45
CA GLN A 54 -7.53 11.10 8.74
C GLN A 54 -7.84 9.60 8.76
N HIS A 55 -6.81 8.80 9.00
CA HIS A 55 -7.00 7.40 9.37
C HIS A 55 -7.59 7.31 10.78
N GLN A 56 -8.44 6.29 11.04
CA GLN A 56 -8.98 6.04 12.38
C GLN A 56 -7.88 5.81 13.44
N LEU A 57 -6.67 5.48 12.98
CA LEU A 57 -5.46 5.30 13.79
C LEU A 57 -4.60 6.58 13.95
N LEU A 58 -5.11 7.75 13.54
CA LEU A 58 -4.41 9.03 13.56
C LEU A 58 -3.08 9.04 12.77
N LEU A 59 -2.91 8.07 11.86
CA LEU A 59 -1.83 8.07 10.89
C LEU A 59 -2.07 9.22 9.91
N GLN A 60 -1.15 10.17 9.81
CA GLN A 60 -1.19 11.24 8.82
C GLN A 60 -0.43 10.78 7.58
N PHE A 61 -0.91 9.68 7.01
CA PHE A 61 -0.27 9.02 5.89
C PHE A 61 -1.13 9.19 4.64
N GLU A 62 -0.73 10.14 3.78
CA GLU A 62 -1.31 10.31 2.46
C GLU A 62 -0.53 9.47 1.45
N ALA A 63 -1.10 8.32 1.11
CA ALA A 63 -0.74 7.59 -0.10
C ALA A 63 -1.98 7.56 -0.99
N VAL A 64 -2.01 8.41 -2.00
CA VAL A 64 -3.15 8.50 -2.92
C VAL A 64 -2.66 8.07 -4.30
N PRO A 65 -3.06 6.89 -4.79
CA PRO A 65 -2.71 6.45 -6.13
C PRO A 65 -3.33 7.33 -7.21
N THR A 66 -2.59 7.58 -8.28
CA THR A 66 -3.09 8.14 -9.55
C THR A 66 -3.24 7.04 -10.59
N PHE A 67 -4.06 7.26 -11.62
CA PHE A 67 -4.43 6.22 -12.57
C PHE A 67 -4.42 6.70 -14.02
N LEU A 68 -4.10 5.77 -14.93
CA LEU A 68 -4.44 5.89 -16.35
C LEU A 68 -5.95 6.06 -16.52
N GLU A 69 -6.37 6.70 -17.61
CA GLU A 69 -7.78 6.81 -17.97
C GLU A 69 -8.41 5.40 -18.09
N GLY A 70 -9.53 5.16 -17.41
CA GLY A 70 -10.17 3.84 -17.34
C GLY A 70 -9.52 2.85 -16.34
N GLY A 71 -8.45 3.26 -15.67
CA GLY A 71 -7.85 2.56 -14.53
C GLY A 71 -8.66 2.73 -13.25
N GLY A 72 -8.29 1.97 -12.22
CA GLY A 72 -8.96 2.02 -10.91
C GLY A 72 -8.84 0.70 -10.14
N PRO A 73 -9.52 0.60 -8.99
CA PRO A 73 -9.55 -0.62 -8.20
C PRO A 73 -10.31 -1.74 -8.92
N VAL A 74 -9.79 -2.96 -8.82
CA VAL A 74 -10.46 -4.21 -9.18
C VAL A 74 -10.67 -4.98 -7.89
N GLN A 75 -11.92 -4.97 -7.41
CA GLN A 75 -12.28 -5.52 -6.11
C GLN A 75 -12.81 -6.94 -6.25
N ARG A 76 -12.22 -7.86 -5.48
CA ARG A 76 -12.68 -9.25 -5.33
C ARG A 76 -12.57 -9.67 -3.87
N SER A 77 -13.43 -10.61 -3.48
CA SER A 77 -13.42 -11.17 -2.13
C SER A 77 -12.50 -12.39 -2.07
N ALA A 78 -11.56 -12.39 -1.12
CA ALA A 78 -10.75 -13.57 -0.82
C ALA A 78 -11.57 -14.76 -0.32
N ASN A 79 -12.83 -14.56 0.12
CA ASN A 79 -13.71 -15.68 0.48
C ASN A 79 -14.14 -16.50 -0.75
N TYR A 80 -14.12 -15.89 -1.94
CA TYR A 80 -14.56 -16.51 -3.20
C TYR A 80 -13.46 -16.53 -4.26
N THR A 81 -12.26 -16.08 -3.91
CA THR A 81 -11.08 -16.04 -4.77
C THR A 81 -9.93 -16.68 -4.00
N PRO A 82 -9.72 -17.99 -4.18
CA PRO A 82 -8.52 -18.65 -3.67
C PRO A 82 -7.31 -17.98 -4.32
N ILE A 83 -6.34 -17.57 -3.51
CA ILE A 83 -5.04 -17.10 -4.00
C ILE A 83 -3.97 -18.10 -3.58
N SER A 84 -3.24 -18.64 -4.54
CA SER A 84 -2.12 -19.54 -4.32
C SER A 84 -0.87 -18.79 -3.85
N ASN A 85 0.06 -19.51 -3.21
CA ASN A 85 1.37 -18.99 -2.76
C ASN A 85 1.33 -17.82 -1.76
N THR A 86 0.30 -17.79 -0.90
CA THR A 86 0.21 -16.78 0.15
C THR A 86 -0.55 -17.29 1.37
N LYS A 87 -0.22 -16.75 2.54
CA LYS A 87 -1.02 -16.88 3.77
C LYS A 87 -1.97 -15.70 4.00
N ILE A 88 -1.88 -14.67 3.14
CA ILE A 88 -2.64 -13.41 3.23
C ILE A 88 -3.45 -13.18 1.95
N PRO A 89 -4.39 -14.08 1.59
CA PRO A 89 -5.10 -14.01 0.31
C PRO A 89 -5.90 -12.72 0.12
N PHE A 90 -6.36 -12.09 1.22
CA PHE A 90 -7.10 -10.82 1.14
C PHE A 90 -6.29 -9.68 0.50
N VAL A 91 -4.96 -9.70 0.64
CA VAL A 91 -4.05 -8.70 0.06
C VAL A 91 -3.91 -8.86 -1.46
N PHE A 92 -4.13 -10.07 -1.98
CA PHE A 92 -3.89 -10.40 -3.39
C PHE A 92 -5.18 -10.61 -4.19
N ALA A 93 -6.32 -10.77 -3.53
CA ALA A 93 -7.60 -10.94 -4.21
C ALA A 93 -8.02 -9.66 -4.97
N SER A 94 -7.78 -8.49 -4.37
CA SER A 94 -8.03 -7.20 -5.01
C SER A 94 -6.73 -6.54 -5.45
N CYS A 95 -6.81 -5.67 -6.48
CA CYS A 95 -5.65 -4.95 -6.98
C CYS A 95 -6.04 -3.56 -7.49
N LEU A 96 -5.04 -2.71 -7.72
CA LEU A 96 -5.16 -1.52 -8.54
C LEU A 96 -4.75 -1.85 -9.98
N ARG A 97 -5.61 -1.49 -10.94
CA ARG A 97 -5.34 -1.62 -12.37
C ARG A 97 -5.06 -0.25 -12.97
N GLY A 98 -3.95 -0.14 -13.71
CA GLY A 98 -3.56 1.11 -14.35
C GLY A 98 -3.13 2.20 -13.38
N MET A 99 -2.66 1.85 -12.18
CA MET A 99 -2.00 2.82 -11.29
C MET A 99 -0.80 3.42 -12.03
N GLN A 100 -0.64 4.74 -12.01
CA GLN A 100 0.52 5.43 -12.58
C GLN A 100 1.55 5.77 -11.52
N SER A 101 1.10 6.32 -10.39
CA SER A 101 1.98 6.78 -9.31
C SER A 101 1.31 6.58 -7.95
N CYS A 102 2.12 6.28 -6.94
CA CYS A 102 1.74 6.37 -5.53
C CYS A 102 2.94 6.90 -4.73
N VAL A 103 2.72 7.97 -3.96
CA VAL A 103 3.73 8.60 -3.11
C VAL A 103 3.44 8.25 -1.66
N ILE A 104 4.47 7.79 -0.94
CA ILE A 104 4.39 7.22 0.40
C ILE A 104 5.43 7.96 1.26
N PRO A 105 5.04 8.83 2.20
CA PRO A 105 5.99 9.45 3.13
C PRO A 105 6.63 8.38 4.02
N VAL A 106 7.96 8.23 3.96
CA VAL A 106 8.69 7.19 4.75
C VAL A 106 9.76 7.77 5.66
N THR A 107 10.30 8.96 5.35
CA THR A 107 11.18 9.75 6.22
C THR A 107 11.06 11.23 5.84
N ASN A 108 11.93 12.08 6.38
CA ASN A 108 12.10 13.46 5.93
C ASN A 108 13.59 13.86 5.95
N PRO A 109 13.98 14.95 5.28
CA PRO A 109 15.39 15.36 5.20
C PRO A 109 16.05 15.65 6.55
N GLU A 110 15.29 16.05 7.56
CA GLU A 110 15.81 16.36 8.91
C GLU A 110 16.23 15.09 9.67
N LEU A 111 15.56 13.97 9.41
CA LEU A 111 15.85 12.67 10.01
C LEU A 111 16.94 11.91 9.25
N GLY A 112 17.26 12.33 8.02
CA GLY A 112 18.33 11.79 7.20
C GLY A 112 17.90 10.66 6.25
N LYS A 113 18.92 10.05 5.64
CA LYS A 113 18.77 8.98 4.66
C LYS A 113 18.71 7.62 5.36
N PHE A 114 17.70 6.82 5.04
CA PHE A 114 17.56 5.45 5.53
C PHE A 114 17.46 4.48 4.36
N SER A 115 17.89 3.24 4.58
CA SER A 115 17.75 2.15 3.64
C SER A 115 16.49 1.36 3.97
N TYR A 116 15.70 1.08 2.95
CA TYR A 116 14.44 0.34 3.06
C TYR A 116 14.46 -0.88 2.14
N ARG A 117 14.01 -2.00 2.69
CA ARG A 117 13.54 -3.14 1.91
C ARG A 117 12.09 -2.88 1.51
N ILE A 118 11.84 -2.79 0.22
CA ILE A 118 10.53 -2.59 -0.39
C ILE A 118 10.10 -3.90 -1.04
N ARG A 119 8.97 -4.46 -0.61
CA ARG A 119 8.35 -5.61 -1.27
C ARG A 119 7.10 -5.15 -1.99
N VAL A 120 6.97 -5.46 -3.27
CA VAL A 120 5.79 -5.12 -4.08
C VAL A 120 5.09 -6.42 -4.50
N GLY A 121 3.79 -6.48 -4.22
CA GLY A 121 2.95 -7.65 -4.41
C GLY A 121 2.15 -7.57 -5.71
N PHE A 122 2.12 -8.67 -6.44
CA PHE A 122 1.43 -8.83 -7.71
C PHE A 122 0.66 -10.15 -7.75
N SER A 123 -0.48 -10.16 -8.44
CA SER A 123 -1.21 -11.35 -8.87
C SER A 123 -1.92 -11.03 -10.17
N ALA A 124 -1.82 -11.93 -11.15
CA ALA A 124 -2.56 -11.80 -12.41
C ALA A 124 -4.05 -12.11 -12.20
N LEU A 125 -4.91 -11.50 -13.01
CA LEU A 125 -6.35 -11.74 -12.96
C LEU A 125 -6.73 -13.01 -13.74
N PRO A 126 -7.87 -13.66 -13.41
CA PRO A 126 -8.39 -14.78 -14.17
C PRO A 126 -8.50 -14.46 -15.65
N GLY A 127 -7.93 -15.34 -16.48
CA GLY A 127 -7.94 -15.22 -17.94
C GLY A 127 -6.88 -14.28 -18.52
N ASP A 128 -6.06 -13.61 -17.69
CA ASP A 128 -4.86 -12.93 -18.17
C ASP A 128 -3.92 -13.95 -18.84
N LYS A 129 -3.31 -13.55 -19.96
CA LYS A 129 -2.40 -14.39 -20.75
C LYS A 129 -0.98 -13.82 -20.75
N PRO A 130 0.04 -14.68 -20.91
CA PRO A 130 1.40 -14.23 -21.23
C PRO A 130 1.40 -13.21 -22.39
N GLY A 131 2.15 -12.13 -22.22
CA GLY A 131 2.29 -11.02 -23.15
C GLY A 131 1.14 -9.99 -23.14
N GLN A 132 0.08 -10.21 -22.37
CA GLN A 132 -1.08 -9.32 -22.36
C GLN A 132 -0.82 -8.01 -21.59
N ARG A 133 -0.17 -8.11 -20.43
CA ARG A 133 0.14 -6.97 -19.55
C ARG A 133 1.63 -6.90 -19.31
N ILE A 134 2.31 -6.03 -20.05
CA ILE A 134 3.74 -5.81 -19.94
C ILE A 134 3.94 -4.38 -19.44
N PHE A 135 4.71 -4.19 -18.37
CA PHE A 135 4.94 -2.87 -17.79
C PHE A 135 6.30 -2.73 -17.11
N ASP A 136 6.80 -1.50 -17.03
CA ASP A 136 7.97 -1.18 -16.19
C ASP A 136 7.48 -0.70 -14.82
N MET A 137 8.31 -0.89 -13.79
CA MET A 137 8.14 -0.28 -12.47
C MET A 137 9.38 0.50 -12.07
N GLN A 138 9.17 1.69 -11.51
CA GLN A 138 10.22 2.53 -10.95
C GLN A 138 9.98 2.76 -9.45
N LEU A 139 11.07 2.81 -8.69
CA LEU A 139 11.10 3.29 -7.31
C LEU A 139 12.00 4.52 -7.24
N ASN A 140 11.43 5.66 -6.82
CA ASN A 140 12.15 6.94 -6.73
C ASN A 140 12.88 7.30 -8.04
N GLY A 141 12.23 7.09 -9.19
CA GLY A 141 12.79 7.34 -10.51
C GLY A 141 13.79 6.30 -11.03
N ASN A 142 14.17 5.31 -10.22
CA ASN A 142 15.03 4.20 -10.67
C ASN A 142 14.17 3.06 -11.18
N LYS A 143 14.39 2.61 -12.43
CA LYS A 143 13.71 1.45 -12.99
C LYS A 143 14.17 0.18 -12.28
N VAL A 144 13.24 -0.49 -11.59
CA VAL A 144 13.50 -1.71 -10.82
C VAL A 144 12.88 -2.96 -11.45
N LEU A 145 11.88 -2.79 -12.32
CA LEU A 145 11.35 -3.83 -13.19
C LEU A 145 11.24 -3.27 -14.61
N GLU A 146 11.70 -4.02 -15.60
CA GLU A 146 11.63 -3.68 -17.02
C GLU A 146 10.91 -4.79 -17.77
N GLY A 147 9.89 -4.42 -18.55
CA GLY A 147 9.11 -5.39 -19.34
C GLY A 147 8.45 -6.49 -18.49
N PHE A 148 8.06 -6.18 -17.25
CA PHE A 148 7.51 -7.15 -16.34
C PHE A 148 6.12 -7.60 -16.78
N ASP A 149 5.94 -8.92 -16.77
CA ASP A 149 4.70 -9.61 -17.07
C ASP A 149 4.47 -10.68 -16.00
N ILE A 150 3.41 -10.51 -15.21
CA ILE A 150 3.11 -11.42 -14.11
C ILE A 150 2.89 -12.84 -14.63
N MET A 151 2.23 -13.01 -15.78
CA MET A 151 1.93 -14.33 -16.35
C MET A 151 3.15 -15.03 -16.94
N ASN A 152 4.28 -14.34 -17.14
CA ASN A 152 5.55 -14.97 -17.49
C ASN A 152 6.33 -15.45 -16.25
N GLU A 153 5.90 -15.07 -15.05
CA GLU A 153 6.56 -15.38 -13.77
C GLU A 153 5.86 -16.49 -13.00
N VAL A 154 4.61 -16.78 -13.37
CA VAL A 154 3.76 -17.78 -12.73
C VAL A 154 3.12 -18.69 -13.77
N THR A 155 2.66 -19.85 -13.31
CA THR A 155 1.99 -20.83 -14.17
C THR A 155 0.48 -20.61 -14.30
N GLU A 156 -0.12 -19.84 -13.39
CA GLU A 156 -1.56 -19.62 -13.32
C GLU A 156 -1.88 -18.22 -12.75
N SER A 157 -3.07 -17.70 -13.08
CA SER A 157 -3.63 -16.51 -12.43
C SER A 157 -3.98 -16.78 -10.97
N ASP A 158 -4.33 -15.75 -10.19
CA ASP A 158 -4.66 -15.90 -8.77
C ASP A 158 -3.51 -16.53 -7.96
N TYR A 159 -2.28 -16.18 -8.31
CA TYR A 159 -1.04 -16.64 -7.69
C TYR A 159 -0.25 -15.43 -7.18
N ALA A 160 0.06 -15.40 -5.88
CA ALA A 160 0.77 -14.29 -5.27
C ALA A 160 2.26 -14.29 -5.61
N VAL A 161 2.76 -13.14 -6.06
CA VAL A 161 4.18 -12.89 -6.37
C VAL A 161 4.66 -11.67 -5.60
N TRP A 162 5.80 -11.79 -4.94
CA TRP A 162 6.51 -10.66 -4.31
C TRP A 162 7.79 -10.37 -5.08
N LYS A 163 8.02 -9.10 -5.43
CA LYS A 163 9.33 -8.59 -5.86
C LYS A 163 9.93 -7.71 -4.78
N GLU A 164 11.20 -7.88 -4.50
CA GLU A 164 11.89 -7.21 -3.39
C GLU A 164 13.04 -6.34 -3.91
N PHE A 165 13.17 -5.13 -3.34
CA PHE A 165 14.18 -4.16 -3.70
C PHE A 165 14.73 -3.50 -2.44
N VAL A 166 16.00 -3.08 -2.48
CA VAL A 166 16.60 -2.23 -1.45
C VAL A 166 16.84 -0.84 -2.03
N VAL A 167 16.32 0.19 -1.37
CA VAL A 167 16.44 1.58 -1.81
C VAL A 167 16.81 2.49 -0.64
N ASP A 168 17.68 3.47 -0.91
CA ASP A 168 17.97 4.55 0.02
C ASP A 168 17.00 5.71 -0.20
N ILE A 169 16.33 6.16 0.86
CA ILE A 169 15.29 7.19 0.78
C ILE A 169 15.56 8.30 1.81
N THR A 170 15.42 9.55 1.37
CA THR A 170 15.59 10.77 2.19
C THR A 170 14.28 11.50 2.48
N LYS A 171 13.17 11.11 1.84
CA LYS A 171 11.84 11.69 2.07
C LYS A 171 10.71 10.69 1.76
N ASP A 172 10.24 10.70 0.52
CA ASP A 172 9.10 9.90 0.08
C ASP A 172 9.58 8.67 -0.70
N LEU A 173 8.88 7.55 -0.56
CA LEU A 173 8.91 6.45 -1.51
C LEU A 173 7.93 6.78 -2.64
N THR A 174 8.42 6.85 -3.87
CA THR A 174 7.58 7.05 -5.06
C THR A 174 7.57 5.77 -5.87
N ILE A 175 6.38 5.19 -6.08
CA ILE A 175 6.18 3.99 -6.90
C ILE A 175 5.51 4.42 -8.18
N GLU A 176 6.11 4.10 -9.32
CA GLU A 176 5.56 4.43 -10.64
C GLU A 176 5.47 3.19 -11.52
N LEU A 177 4.36 3.05 -12.24
CA LEU A 177 4.16 1.99 -13.23
C LEU A 177 3.93 2.62 -14.61
N SER A 178 4.53 2.03 -15.64
CA SER A 178 4.32 2.46 -17.02
C SER A 178 4.00 1.28 -17.93
N SER A 179 2.86 1.35 -18.61
CA SER A 179 2.44 0.29 -19.54
C SER A 179 3.35 0.26 -20.77
N LYS A 180 3.74 -0.95 -21.20
CA LYS A 180 4.41 -1.23 -22.48
C LYS A 180 3.48 -1.89 -23.49
N SER A 181 2.41 -2.54 -23.03
CA SER A 181 1.43 -3.24 -23.87
C SER A 181 0.26 -2.35 -24.34
N GLY A 182 0.16 -1.12 -23.82
CA GLY A 182 -0.87 -0.13 -24.17
C GLY A 182 -1.61 0.41 -22.95
N SER A 183 -2.03 1.68 -23.00
CA SER A 183 -2.63 2.39 -21.86
C SER A 183 -4.12 2.70 -21.99
N SER A 184 -4.71 2.54 -23.18
CA SER A 184 -6.15 2.78 -23.42
C SER A 184 -7.03 1.56 -23.22
N ASP A 185 -6.45 0.35 -23.30
CA ASP A 185 -7.15 -0.91 -23.09
C ASP A 185 -6.94 -1.37 -21.63
N PRO A 186 -7.99 -1.41 -20.79
CA PRO A 186 -7.88 -1.88 -19.42
C PRO A 186 -7.31 -3.28 -19.28
N SER A 187 -7.48 -4.16 -20.28
CA SER A 187 -6.92 -5.51 -20.27
C SER A 187 -5.39 -5.55 -20.39
N ARG A 188 -4.76 -4.43 -20.74
CA ARG A 188 -3.31 -4.29 -20.92
C ARG A 188 -2.64 -3.39 -19.89
N MET A 189 -3.42 -2.78 -19.02
CA MET A 189 -2.91 -1.91 -17.95
C MET A 189 -2.16 -2.72 -16.88
N PRO A 190 -1.13 -2.11 -16.23
CA PRO A 190 -0.42 -2.70 -15.11
C PRO A 190 -1.35 -3.10 -13.96
N LEU A 191 -0.95 -4.11 -13.20
CA LEU A 191 -1.61 -4.50 -11.95
C LEU A 191 -0.63 -4.33 -10.79
N ILE A 192 -1.13 -3.94 -9.62
CA ILE A 192 -0.38 -3.94 -8.37
C ILE A 192 -1.34 -4.19 -7.21
N ASN A 193 -0.95 -5.08 -6.29
CA ASN A 193 -1.79 -5.47 -5.17
C ASN A 193 -1.38 -4.78 -3.88
N ALA A 194 -0.09 -4.75 -3.60
CA ALA A 194 0.39 -4.46 -2.26
C ALA A 194 1.82 -3.91 -2.21
N VAL A 195 2.15 -3.24 -1.11
CA VAL A 195 3.50 -2.76 -0.81
C VAL A 195 3.82 -2.99 0.66
N GLN A 196 5.02 -3.52 0.94
CA GLN A 196 5.60 -3.53 2.27
C GLN A 196 6.86 -2.65 2.28
N VAL A 197 6.94 -1.79 3.28
CA VAL A 197 8.09 -0.91 3.54
C VAL A 197 8.69 -1.32 4.87
N HIS A 198 9.95 -1.77 4.85
CA HIS A 198 10.68 -2.15 6.04
C HIS A 198 12.04 -1.47 6.06
N ARG A 199 12.31 -0.65 7.07
CA ARG A 199 13.60 -0.01 7.25
C ARG A 199 14.63 -1.02 7.75
N ILE A 200 15.82 -1.04 7.15
CA ILE A 200 16.86 -2.03 7.44
C ILE A 200 18.13 -1.44 8.10
N ASN A 201 18.13 -0.15 8.44
CA ASN A 201 19.14 0.53 9.25
C ASN A 201 18.55 1.61 10.17
#